data_AF-A0A8X6XQE9-F1
#
_entry.id   AF-A0A8X6XQE9-F1
#
_cell.length_a   1.000
_cell.length_b   1.000
_cell.length_c   1.000
_cell.angle_alpha   90.00
_cell.angle_beta   90.00
_cell.angle_gamma   90.00
#
_symmetry.space_group_name_H-M   'P 1'
#
loop_
_entity.id
_entity.type
_entity.pdbx_description
1 polymer ?
#
loop_
_entity_poly.entity_id
_entity_poly.type
_entity_poly.pdbx_seq_one_letter_code
_entity_poly.pdbx_strand_id
1 'polypeptide(L)'
;MITATAHELNAICLRLNPQKCATLHLSGRVPTGSVQTKFRLDGAEIQALSDGHAYTYLGTPVGFFVQKHFKTANQALTILEKISTSHLAQWQKLDALKTFFFPTLSFSMRTGQLGKTDWSEVDIKLLGKIRTYSPFHQMLQTTISMVTGLGGCGVSSAAEDSAFYWLTRRSNC
;
A
#
# COMPACT_ATOMS: atom_id res chain seq x y z
N MET A 1 -13.53 -28.53 -1.24
CA MET A 1 -12.47 -27.77 -0.53
C MET A 1 -13.06 -26.74 0.43
N ILE A 2 -13.86 -25.76 0.00
CA ILE A 2 -14.41 -24.69 0.89
C ILE A 2 -15.26 -25.23 2.05
N THR A 3 -16.03 -26.30 1.83
CA THR A 3 -16.87 -26.92 2.88
C THR A 3 -16.05 -27.73 3.89
N ALA A 4 -14.90 -28.28 3.48
CA ALA A 4 -14.01 -29.03 4.37
C ALA A 4 -13.34 -28.11 5.39
N THR A 5 -12.82 -26.96 4.93
CA THR A 5 -12.23 -25.96 5.83
C THR A 5 -13.26 -25.35 6.77
N ALA A 6 -14.51 -25.17 6.33
CA ALA A 6 -15.61 -24.72 7.19
C ALA A 6 -15.89 -25.71 8.34
N HIS A 7 -15.84 -27.02 8.05
CA HIS A 7 -16.01 -28.06 9.06
C HIS A 7 -14.87 -28.08 10.08
N GLU A 8 -13.61 -27.93 9.64
CA GLU A 8 -12.45 -27.85 10.52
C GLU A 8 -12.48 -26.61 11.42
N LEU A 9 -12.88 -25.44 10.87
CA LEU A 9 -13.02 -24.22 11.66
C LEU A 9 -14.14 -24.34 12.70
N ASN A 10 -15.23 -25.03 12.37
CA ASN A 10 -16.29 -25.32 13.34
C ASN A 10 -15.80 -26.19 14.50
N ALA A 11 -14.85 -27.11 14.27
CA ALA A 11 -14.25 -27.92 15.33
C ALA A 11 -13.47 -27.08 16.37
N ILE A 12 -13.00 -25.89 15.98
CA ILE A 12 -12.37 -24.91 16.87
C ILE A 12 -13.29 -23.72 17.21
N CYS A 13 -14.61 -23.89 17.06
CA CYS A 13 -15.63 -22.88 17.36
C CYS A 13 -15.53 -21.57 16.56
N LEU A 14 -14.91 -21.60 15.37
CA LEU A 14 -14.88 -20.47 14.44
C LEU A 14 -15.86 -20.67 13.29
N ARG A 15 -16.57 -19.60 12.93
CA ARG A 15 -17.50 -19.60 11.79
C ARG A 15 -17.05 -18.60 10.73
N LEU A 16 -17.09 -19.03 9.48
CA LEU A 16 -16.85 -18.17 8.34
C LEU A 16 -18.06 -17.27 8.09
N ASN A 17 -17.83 -16.03 7.68
CA ASN A 17 -18.90 -15.11 7.29
C ASN A 17 -18.96 -15.06 5.76
N PRO A 18 -19.99 -15.64 5.12
CA PRO A 18 -20.12 -15.65 3.66
C PRO A 18 -20.07 -14.26 3.02
N GLN A 19 -20.58 -13.23 3.72
CA GLN A 19 -20.62 -11.85 3.22
C GLN A 19 -19.24 -11.17 3.21
N LYS A 20 -18.28 -11.70 3.98
CA LYS A 20 -16.89 -11.24 3.94
C LYS A 20 -16.02 -12.10 3.02
N CYS A 21 -16.53 -13.23 2.53
CA CYS A 21 -15.79 -14.12 1.65
C CYS A 21 -15.99 -13.71 0.18
N ALA A 22 -14.97 -13.93 -0.64
CA ALA A 22 -15.06 -13.76 -2.08
C ALA A 22 -14.33 -14.92 -2.78
N THR A 23 -14.81 -15.33 -3.94
CA THR A 23 -14.20 -16.38 -4.76
C THR A 23 -13.81 -15.83 -6.11
N LEU A 24 -12.60 -16.18 -6.57
CA LEU A 24 -12.12 -15.88 -7.90
C LEU A 24 -11.76 -17.19 -8.59
N HIS A 25 -12.46 -17.51 -9.68
CA HIS A 25 -12.17 -18.68 -10.50
C HIS A 25 -11.64 -18.21 -11.85
N LEU A 26 -10.41 -18.57 -12.17
CA LEU A 26 -9.75 -18.21 -13.43
C LEU A 26 -9.74 -19.41 -14.38
N SER A 27 -10.14 -19.18 -15.63
CA SER A 27 -9.94 -20.15 -16.70
C SER A 27 -8.43 -20.31 -16.96
N GLY A 28 -7.93 -21.54 -16.87
CA GLY A 28 -6.55 -21.87 -17.23
C GLY A 28 -6.29 -21.97 -18.74
N ARG A 29 -7.29 -21.69 -19.58
CA ARG A 29 -7.18 -21.72 -21.04
C ARG A 29 -7.17 -20.30 -21.60
N VAL A 30 -6.32 -20.04 -22.61
CA VAL A 30 -6.27 -18.76 -23.31
C VAL A 30 -7.49 -18.61 -24.22
N PRO A 31 -8.19 -17.46 -24.23
CA PRO A 31 -7.96 -16.28 -23.38
C PRO A 31 -8.34 -16.54 -21.92
N THR A 32 -7.42 -16.22 -21.00
CA THR A 32 -7.63 -16.37 -19.55
C THR A 32 -8.60 -15.29 -19.06
N GLY A 33 -9.71 -15.71 -18.47
CA GLY A 33 -10.74 -14.82 -17.91
C GLY A 33 -11.38 -15.43 -16.68
N SER A 34 -12.08 -14.61 -15.89
CA SER A 34 -12.87 -15.10 -14.76
C SER A 34 -14.06 -15.92 -15.25
N VAL A 35 -14.27 -17.06 -14.59
CA VAL A 35 -15.44 -17.90 -14.78
C VAL A 35 -16.40 -17.62 -13.63
N GLN A 36 -17.65 -17.32 -13.96
CA GLN A 36 -18.71 -17.05 -12.97
C GLN A 36 -19.24 -18.35 -12.35
N THR A 37 -18.38 -19.04 -11.59
CA THR A 37 -18.81 -20.18 -10.77
C THR A 37 -19.30 -19.71 -9.42
N LYS A 38 -20.53 -20.10 -9.08
CA LYS A 38 -21.15 -19.80 -7.79
C LYS A 38 -20.74 -20.82 -6.76
N PHE A 39 -20.13 -20.36 -5.67
CA PHE A 39 -19.82 -21.18 -4.51
C PHE A 39 -20.79 -20.88 -3.36
N ARG A 40 -21.11 -21.90 -2.58
CA ARG A 40 -21.97 -21.78 -1.40
C ARG A 40 -21.23 -22.22 -0.14
N LEU A 41 -21.45 -21.49 0.95
CA LEU A 41 -20.94 -21.77 2.29
C LEU A 41 -22.14 -21.78 3.25
N ASP A 42 -22.36 -22.90 3.93
CA ASP A 42 -23.50 -23.09 4.85
C ASP A 42 -24.87 -22.70 4.25
N GLY A 43 -25.05 -22.97 2.95
CA GLY A 43 -26.26 -22.63 2.20
C GLY A 43 -26.33 -21.19 1.67
N ALA A 44 -25.45 -20.29 2.11
CA ALA A 44 -25.35 -18.92 1.60
C ALA A 44 -24.41 -18.82 0.38
N GLU A 45 -24.76 -18.00 -0.61
CA GLU A 45 -23.91 -17.75 -1.79
C GLU A 45 -22.77 -16.79 -1.44
N ILE A 46 -21.56 -17.15 -1.84
CA ILE A 46 -20.36 -16.30 -1.68
C ILE A 46 -20.24 -15.40 -2.91
N GLN A 47 -19.78 -14.16 -2.71
CA GLN A 47 -19.51 -13.24 -3.80
C GLN A 47 -18.48 -13.83 -4.79
N ALA A 48 -18.87 -13.98 -6.06
CA ALA A 48 -17.96 -14.34 -7.14
C ALA A 48 -17.38 -13.07 -7.80
N LEU A 49 -16.06 -12.97 -7.87
CA LEU A 49 -15.36 -11.85 -8.51
C LEU A 49 -15.28 -12.09 -10.03
N SER A 50 -15.67 -11.07 -10.80
CA SER A 50 -15.48 -11.00 -12.25
C SER A 50 -14.23 -10.20 -12.62
N ASP A 51 -13.91 -10.18 -13.91
CA ASP A 51 -12.78 -9.40 -14.44
C ASP A 51 -12.96 -7.92 -14.09
N GLY A 52 -11.88 -7.28 -13.64
CA GLY A 52 -11.87 -5.90 -13.18
C GLY A 52 -12.51 -5.67 -11.81
N HIS A 53 -13.20 -6.66 -11.23
CA HIS A 53 -13.75 -6.53 -9.88
C HIS A 53 -12.70 -6.84 -8.82
N ALA A 54 -12.67 -5.98 -7.80
CA ALA A 54 -11.71 -6.05 -6.72
C ALA A 54 -12.36 -6.50 -5.41
N TYR A 55 -11.66 -7.35 -4.68
CA TYR A 55 -11.90 -7.58 -3.27
C TYR A 55 -10.79 -6.91 -2.44
N THR A 56 -11.15 -6.24 -1.36
CA THR A 56 -10.15 -5.54 -0.53
C THR A 56 -9.54 -6.49 0.47
N TYR A 57 -8.25 -6.79 0.32
CA TYR A 57 -7.48 -7.57 1.27
C TYR A 57 -6.35 -6.73 1.84
N LEU A 58 -6.34 -6.57 3.17
CA LEU A 58 -5.36 -5.72 3.89
C LEU A 58 -5.25 -4.30 3.28
N GLY A 59 -6.39 -3.71 2.90
CA GLY A 59 -6.44 -2.39 2.27
C GLY A 59 -5.97 -2.33 0.82
N THR A 60 -5.53 -3.46 0.24
CA THR A 60 -5.12 -3.56 -1.17
C THR A 60 -6.26 -4.17 -1.99
N PRO A 61 -6.62 -3.60 -3.15
CA PRO A 61 -7.55 -4.24 -4.06
C PRO A 61 -6.87 -5.45 -4.71
N VAL A 62 -7.45 -6.63 -4.54
CA VAL A 62 -6.98 -7.91 -5.08
C VAL A 62 -8.07 -8.46 -6.01
N GLY A 63 -7.65 -8.92 -7.19
CA GLY A 63 -8.54 -9.52 -8.19
C GLY A 63 -7.84 -9.65 -9.53
N PHE A 64 -8.59 -10.07 -10.55
CA PHE A 64 -8.08 -10.23 -11.90
C PHE A 64 -8.31 -8.96 -12.74
N PHE A 65 -7.26 -8.44 -13.36
CA PHE A 65 -7.27 -7.15 -14.09
C PHE A 65 -7.81 -5.94 -13.30
N VAL A 66 -7.54 -5.90 -11.99
CA VAL A 66 -7.99 -4.82 -11.12
C VAL A 66 -7.12 -3.57 -11.26
N GLN A 67 -7.77 -2.41 -11.41
CA GLN A 67 -7.08 -1.12 -11.35
C GLN A 67 -6.61 -0.81 -9.93
N LYS A 68 -5.36 -0.37 -9.80
CA LYS A 68 -4.81 0.03 -8.51
C LYS A 68 -5.36 1.40 -8.10
N HIS A 69 -5.78 1.54 -6.85
CA HIS A 69 -6.46 2.76 -6.37
C HIS A 69 -5.48 3.84 -5.90
N PHE A 70 -5.76 5.10 -6.29
CA PHE A 70 -5.09 6.33 -5.83
C PHE A 70 -5.33 6.70 -4.35
N LYS A 71 -6.15 5.93 -3.61
CA LYS A 71 -6.49 6.23 -2.20
C LYS A 71 -5.26 6.33 -1.31
N THR A 72 -4.23 5.55 -1.60
CA THR A 72 -2.99 5.49 -0.83
C THR A 72 -2.21 6.80 -0.86
N ALA A 73 -2.15 7.49 -2.01
CA ALA A 73 -1.44 8.76 -2.12
C ALA A 73 -2.12 9.84 -1.28
N ASN A 74 -3.45 9.92 -1.33
CA ASN A 74 -4.22 10.88 -0.51
C ASN A 74 -4.09 10.62 0.99
N GLN A 75 -4.04 9.35 1.39
CA GLN A 75 -3.78 8.96 2.78
C GLN A 75 -2.39 9.40 3.24
N ALA A 76 -1.36 9.18 2.42
CA ALA A 76 0.00 9.66 2.69
C ALA A 76 0.03 11.18 2.88
N LEU A 77 -0.59 11.94 1.96
CA LEU A 77 -0.68 13.39 2.06
C LEU A 77 -1.44 13.84 3.32
N THR A 78 -2.49 13.13 3.71
CA THR A 78 -3.23 13.43 4.95
C THR A 78 -2.34 13.25 6.19
N ILE A 79 -1.53 12.19 6.24
CA ILE A 79 -0.58 11.97 7.35
C ILE A 79 0.49 13.07 7.36
N LEU A 80 1.04 13.40 6.19
CA LEU A 80 2.00 14.49 6.04
C LEU A 80 1.45 15.82 6.52
N GLU A 81 0.21 16.17 6.17
CA GLU A 81 -0.44 17.39 6.63
C GLU A 81 -0.66 17.41 8.15
N LYS A 82 -1.04 16.27 8.74
CA LYS A 82 -1.17 16.15 10.20
C LYS A 82 0.16 16.37 10.92
N ILE A 83 1.25 15.80 10.42
CA ILE A 83 2.59 16.01 10.99
C ILE A 83 3.02 17.47 10.80
N SER A 84 2.75 18.05 9.63
CA SER A 84 3.13 19.43 9.30
C SER A 84 2.40 20.46 10.16
N THR A 85 1.11 20.27 10.42
CA THR A 85 0.26 21.17 11.22
C THR A 85 0.37 20.94 12.73
N SER A 86 1.03 19.88 13.17
CA SER A 86 1.25 19.61 14.60
C SER A 86 2.09 20.70 15.30
N HIS A 87 1.92 20.81 16.62
CA HIS A 87 2.68 21.71 17.50
C HIS A 87 4.12 21.22 17.81
N LEU A 88 4.61 20.21 17.08
CA LEU A 88 5.97 19.70 17.25
C LEU A 88 7.02 20.72 16.82
N ALA A 89 8.19 20.68 17.46
CA ALA A 89 9.35 21.40 16.98
C ALA A 89 9.74 20.90 15.58
N GLN A 90 10.37 21.75 14.76
CA GLN A 90 10.70 21.42 13.37
C GLN A 90 11.57 20.16 13.24
N TRP A 91 12.52 19.96 14.16
CA TRP A 91 13.34 18.74 14.19
C TRP A 91 12.52 17.49 14.57
N GLN A 92 11.57 17.63 15.50
CA GLN A 92 10.66 16.54 15.89
C GLN A 92 9.72 16.15 14.76
N LYS A 93 9.34 17.12 13.91
CA LYS A 93 8.56 16.82 12.68
C LYS A 93 9.37 15.95 11.73
N LEU A 94 10.65 16.24 11.52
CA LEU A 94 11.53 15.38 10.72
C LEU A 94 11.71 13.99 11.32
N ASP A 95 11.88 13.91 12.63
CA ASP A 95 11.98 12.63 13.33
C ASP A 95 10.68 11.82 13.22
N ALA A 96 9.52 12.49 13.35
CA ALA A 96 8.21 11.87 13.15
C ALA A 96 7.99 11.39 11.71
N LEU A 97 8.52 12.10 10.71
CA LEU A 97 8.47 11.65 9.32
C LEU A 97 9.26 10.34 9.14
N LYS A 98 10.46 10.23 9.71
CA LYS A 98 11.26 9.00 9.67
C LYS A 98 10.60 7.84 10.40
N THR A 99 10.05 8.11 11.58
CA THR A 99 9.55 7.06 12.49
C THR A 99 8.13 6.60 12.13
N PHE A 100 7.28 7.48 11.61
CA PHE A 100 5.87 7.15 11.36
C PHE A 100 5.49 7.22 9.89
N PHE A 101 5.92 8.27 9.17
CA PHE A 101 5.47 8.47 7.79
C PHE A 101 6.03 7.41 6.85
N PHE A 102 7.36 7.26 6.74
CA PHE A 102 7.96 6.29 5.81
C PHE A 102 7.60 4.83 6.11
N PRO A 103 7.58 4.35 7.37
CA PRO A 103 7.16 2.99 7.67
C PRO A 103 5.72 2.71 7.24
N THR A 104 4.82 3.69 7.33
CA THR A 104 3.43 3.55 6.87
C THR A 104 3.34 3.35 5.35
N LEU A 105 4.24 3.97 4.58
CA LEU A 105 4.28 3.82 3.12
C LEU A 105 4.88 2.49 2.66
N SER A 106 5.68 1.83 3.51
CA SER A 106 6.44 0.63 3.14
C SER A 106 5.56 -0.51 2.60
N PHE A 107 4.37 -0.71 3.19
CA PHE A 107 3.42 -1.73 2.72
C PHE A 107 2.90 -1.42 1.31
N SER A 108 2.53 -0.17 1.06
CA SER A 108 2.03 0.28 -0.23
C SER A 108 3.11 0.27 -1.32
N MET A 109 4.35 0.58 -0.96
CA MET A 109 5.51 0.45 -1.86
C MET A 109 5.77 -1.02 -2.21
N ARG A 110 5.77 -1.93 -1.22
CA ARG A 110 5.95 -3.39 -1.42
C ARG A 110 4.86 -4.03 -2.26
N THR A 111 3.61 -3.67 -2.00
CA THR A 111 2.45 -4.18 -2.78
C THR A 111 2.38 -3.55 -4.17
N GLY A 112 3.16 -2.50 -4.43
CA GLY A 112 3.21 -1.77 -5.69
C GLY A 112 1.87 -1.12 -6.01
N GLN A 113 1.17 -0.59 -5.02
CA GLN A 113 -0.14 0.05 -5.17
C GLN A 113 -0.10 1.31 -6.04
N LEU A 114 1.02 2.04 -6.01
CA LEU A 114 1.23 3.27 -6.76
C LEU A 114 2.41 3.12 -7.72
N GLY A 115 2.39 3.87 -8.82
CA GLY A 115 3.51 3.95 -9.76
C GLY A 115 4.65 4.83 -9.23
N LYS A 116 5.82 4.75 -9.88
CA LYS A 116 6.98 5.59 -9.51
C LYS A 116 6.66 7.09 -9.63
N THR A 117 5.90 7.47 -10.65
CA THR A 117 5.46 8.86 -10.88
C THR A 117 4.59 9.38 -9.74
N ASP A 118 3.67 8.55 -9.23
CA ASP A 118 2.77 8.92 -8.15
C ASP A 118 3.55 9.12 -6.83
N TRP A 119 4.53 8.25 -6.57
CA TRP A 119 5.43 8.41 -5.42
C TRP A 119 6.31 9.66 -5.55
N SER A 120 6.73 10.02 -6.76
CA SER A 120 7.47 11.26 -7.01
C SER A 120 6.62 12.50 -6.69
N GLU A 121 5.31 12.48 -6.93
CA GLU A 121 4.43 13.59 -6.55
C GLU A 121 4.34 13.73 -5.00
N VAL A 122 4.28 12.61 -4.30
CA VAL A 122 4.31 12.59 -2.82
C VAL A 122 5.63 13.15 -2.30
N ASP A 123 6.76 12.75 -2.89
CA ASP A 123 8.09 13.25 -2.53
C ASP A 123 8.21 14.77 -2.75
N ILE A 124 7.70 15.29 -3.88
CA ILE A 124 7.71 16.74 -4.17
C ILE A 124 6.93 17.51 -3.08
N LYS A 125 5.74 17.03 -2.71
CA LYS A 125 4.92 17.65 -1.66
C LYS A 125 5.58 17.58 -0.28
N LEU A 126 6.17 16.43 0.05
CA LEU A 126 6.95 16.23 1.28
C LEU A 126 8.12 17.23 1.37
N LEU A 127 8.92 17.33 0.32
CA LEU A 127 10.06 18.23 0.26
C LEU A 127 9.64 19.70 0.33
N GLY A 128 8.52 20.07 -0.30
CA GLY A 128 7.94 21.40 -0.15
C GLY A 128 7.63 21.76 1.32
N LYS A 129 7.06 20.82 2.08
CA LYS A 129 6.80 21.02 3.52
C LYS A 129 8.08 21.09 4.33
N ILE A 130 9.05 20.21 4.08
CA ILE A 130 10.33 20.20 4.78
C ILE A 130 11.09 21.51 4.56
N ARG A 131 11.08 22.07 3.35
CA ARG A 131 11.71 23.37 3.05
C ARG A 131 11.06 24.56 3.77
N THR A 132 9.88 24.39 4.35
CA THR A 132 9.26 25.42 5.20
C THR A 132 9.90 25.48 6.58
N TYR A 133 10.64 24.44 6.99
CA TYR A 133 11.30 24.37 8.30
C TYR A 133 12.63 25.16 8.27
N SER A 134 12.94 25.87 9.36
CA SER A 134 13.85 27.04 9.41
C SER A 134 15.36 26.78 9.44
N PRO A 135 15.89 25.56 9.23
CA PRO A 135 17.23 25.44 8.66
C PRO A 135 17.26 24.80 7.27
N PHE A 136 16.14 24.23 6.81
CA PHE A 136 16.08 23.44 5.57
C PHE A 136 15.70 24.24 4.34
N HIS A 137 15.25 25.49 4.52
CA HIS A 137 14.84 26.36 3.42
C HIS A 137 15.97 26.61 2.39
N GLN A 138 17.22 26.67 2.85
CA GLN A 138 18.40 26.90 2.00
C GLN A 138 19.15 25.62 1.62
N MET A 139 18.72 24.45 2.12
CA MET A 139 19.39 23.18 1.82
C MET A 139 19.02 22.68 0.43
N LEU A 140 20.02 22.13 -0.26
CA LEU A 140 19.80 21.40 -1.51
C LEU A 140 18.98 20.13 -1.24
N GLN A 141 18.14 19.76 -2.21
CA GLN A 141 17.33 18.54 -2.14
C GLN A 141 18.19 17.29 -1.93
N THR A 142 19.37 17.25 -2.55
CA THR A 142 20.35 16.18 -2.38
C THR A 142 20.83 16.07 -0.94
N THR A 143 21.06 17.17 -0.23
CA THR A 143 21.46 17.19 1.19
C THR A 143 20.34 16.69 2.10
N ILE A 144 19.08 16.99 1.78
CA ILE A 144 17.93 16.50 2.55
C ILE A 144 17.82 14.97 2.45
N SER A 145 18.01 14.42 1.25
CA SER A 145 17.91 12.97 1.00
C SER A 145 19.17 12.18 1.36
N MET A 146 20.33 12.84 1.49
CA MET A 146 21.59 12.19 1.82
C MET A 146 21.59 11.60 3.24
N VAL A 147 22.37 10.53 3.46
CA VAL A 147 22.44 9.85 4.75
C VAL A 147 23.02 10.77 5.84
N THR A 148 22.56 10.60 7.08
CA THR A 148 22.99 11.43 8.21
C THR A 148 24.49 11.35 8.50
N GLY A 149 25.13 10.21 8.25
CA GLY A 149 26.58 10.03 8.39
C GLY A 149 27.44 10.82 7.38
N LEU A 150 26.83 11.36 6.32
CA LEU A 150 27.52 12.18 5.30
C LEU A 150 27.11 13.65 5.34
N GLY A 151 26.53 14.11 6.46
CA GLY A 151 26.04 15.48 6.63
C GLY A 151 24.66 15.75 6.05
N GLY A 152 23.91 14.69 5.68
CA GLY A 152 22.55 14.81 5.18
C GLY A 152 21.46 14.69 6.26
N CYS A 153 20.20 14.85 5.86
CA CYS A 153 19.07 14.74 6.79
C CYS A 153 18.50 13.32 6.88
N GLY A 154 18.91 12.39 6.01
CA GLY A 154 18.44 10.99 5.98
C GLY A 154 16.95 10.85 5.72
N VAL A 155 16.36 11.74 4.92
CA VAL A 155 14.95 11.65 4.50
C VAL A 155 14.89 10.77 3.24
N SER A 156 14.27 9.60 3.34
CA SER A 156 14.15 8.68 2.21
C SER A 156 13.33 9.28 1.04
N SER A 157 13.59 8.84 -0.19
CA SER A 157 12.70 9.11 -1.34
C SER A 157 11.76 7.92 -1.53
N ALA A 158 10.46 8.15 -1.43
CA ALA A 158 9.47 7.10 -1.65
C ALA A 158 9.49 6.60 -3.11
N ALA A 159 9.83 7.45 -4.07
CA ALA A 159 9.96 7.08 -5.48
C ALA A 159 11.14 6.13 -5.73
N GLU A 160 12.27 6.32 -5.04
CA GLU A 160 13.44 5.45 -5.13
C GLU A 160 13.21 4.14 -4.36
N ASP A 161 12.68 4.23 -3.13
CA ASP A 161 12.38 3.06 -2.30
C ASP A 161 11.36 2.15 -2.98
N SER A 162 10.30 2.71 -3.57
CA SER A 162 9.31 1.93 -4.33
C SER A 162 9.92 1.23 -5.55
N ALA A 163 10.88 1.86 -6.23
CA ALA A 163 11.59 1.25 -7.35
C ALA A 163 12.45 0.05 -6.90
N PHE A 164 13.11 0.16 -5.74
CA PHE A 164 13.83 -0.95 -5.14
C PHE A 164 12.90 -2.13 -4.86
N TYR A 165 11.77 -1.89 -4.19
CA TYR A 165 10.78 -2.95 -3.94
C TYR A 165 10.24 -3.57 -5.23
N TRP A 166 10.07 -2.77 -6.27
CA TRP A 166 9.61 -3.25 -7.57
C TRP A 166 10.63 -4.20 -8.23
N LEU A 167 11.94 -3.89 -8.14
CA LEU A 167 13.00 -4.76 -8.64
C LEU A 167 13.03 -6.11 -7.91
N THR A 168 12.94 -6.09 -6.57
CA THR A 168 12.94 -7.33 -5.76
C THR A 168 11.74 -8.24 -6.04
N ARG A 169 10.63 -7.68 -6.53
CA ARG A 169 9.45 -8.47 -6.92
C ARG A 169 9.67 -9.21 -8.24
N ARG A 170 10.39 -8.62 -9.19
CA ARG A 170 10.68 -9.25 -10.49
C ARG A 170 11.73 -10.37 -10.38
N SER A 171 12.66 -10.28 -9.44
CA SER A 171 13.70 -11.31 -9.27
C SER A 171 13.19 -12.61 -8.63
N ASN A 172 11.98 -12.60 -8.04
CA ASN A 172 11.37 -13.75 -7.38
C ASN A 172 10.25 -14.40 -8.21
N CYS A 173 10.18 -14.10 -9.51
CA CYS A 173 9.28 -14.70 -10.50
C CYS A 173 10.10 -15.24 -11.67
#